data_AF-A0A197SP75-F1
#
_entry.id   AF-A0A197SP75-F1
#
_cell.length_a   1.000
_cell.length_b   1.000
_cell.length_c   1.000
_cell.angle_alpha   90.00
_cell.angle_beta   90.00
_cell.angle_gamma   90.00
#
_symmetry.space_group_name_H-M   'P 1'
#
loop_
_entity.id
_entity.type
_entity.pdbx_description
1 polymer ?
#
loop_
_entity_poly.entity_id
_entity_poly.type
_entity_poly.pdbx_seq_one_letter_code
_entity_poly.pdbx_strand_id
1 'polypeptide(L)' 'MRGAAHPARLRYDRAQLLVQRGDFLAGAAELDLYADVLEPVEPRTAETIRGRARAARAMLN' A
#
# COMPACT_ATOMS: atom_id res chain seq x y z
N MET A 1 -16.14 -9.23 15.34
CA MET A 1 -15.38 -8.03 14.90
C MET A 1 -14.86 -8.26 13.47
N ARG A 2 -15.65 -7.93 12.44
CA ARG A 2 -15.22 -7.95 11.02
C ARG A 2 -15.66 -6.62 10.40
N GLY A 3 -14.88 -5.56 10.61
CA GLY A 3 -15.22 -4.21 10.12
C GLY A 3 -14.02 -3.43 9.57
N ALA A 4 -12.84 -3.58 10.17
CA ALA A 4 -11.64 -2.83 9.75
C ALA A 4 -10.83 -3.48 8.61
N ALA A 5 -10.94 -4.80 8.43
CA ALA A 5 -10.13 -5.52 7.43
C ALA A 5 -10.55 -5.25 5.98
N HIS A 6 -11.83 -4.97 5.74
CA HIS A 6 -12.38 -4.84 4.38
C HIS A 6 -12.03 -3.50 3.71
N PRO A 7 -12.13 -2.34 4.40
CA PRO A 7 -11.69 -1.05 3.83
C PRO A 7 -10.17 -0.97 3.61
N ALA A 8 -9.38 -1.59 4.48
CA ALA A 8 -7.93 -1.64 4.35
C ALA A 8 -7.52 -2.49 3.13
N ARG A 9 -8.17 -3.64 2.94
CA ARG A 9 -7.96 -4.50 1.77
C ARG A 9 -8.26 -3.79 0.45
N LEU A 10 -9.37 -3.05 0.38
CA LEU A 10 -9.74 -2.28 -0.82
C LEU A 10 -8.69 -1.21 -1.18
N ARG A 11 -8.06 -0.58 -0.19
CA ARG A 11 -6.96 0.38 -0.44
C ARG A 11 -5.75 -0.32 -1.05
N TYR A 12 -5.37 -1.47 -0.50
CA TYR A 12 -4.27 -2.26 -1.05
C TYR A 12 -4.53 -2.67 -2.51
N ASP A 13 -5.74 -3.17 -2.80
CA ASP A 13 -6.11 -3.58 -4.16
C ASP A 13 -6.10 -2.38 -5.13
N ARG A 14 -6.61 -1.21 -4.71
CA ARG A 14 -6.53 0.03 -5.48
C ARG A 14 -5.08 0.46 -5.73
N ALA A 15 -4.23 0.38 -4.71
CA ALA A 15 -2.82 0.72 -4.82
C ALA A 15 -2.09 -0.12 -5.87
N GLN A 16 -2.36 -1.44 -5.88
CA GLN A 16 -1.82 -2.36 -6.89
C GLN A 16 -2.27 -1.99 -8.31
N LEU A 17 -3.53 -1.59 -8.49
CA LEU A 17 -4.05 -1.19 -9.80
C LEU A 17 -3.42 0.13 -10.29
N LEU A 18 -3.20 1.11 -9.40
CA LEU A 18 -2.56 2.37 -9.75
C LEU A 18 -1.12 2.15 -10.24
N VAL A 19 -0.33 1.37 -9.49
CA VAL A 19 1.04 1.00 -9.90
C VAL A 19 1.03 0.27 -11.25
N GLN A 20 0.14 -0.69 -11.46
CA GLN A 20 0.03 -1.41 -12.74
C GLN A 20 -0.34 -0.52 -13.92
N ARG A 21 -1.12 0.55 -13.70
CA ARG A 21 -1.48 1.52 -14.75
C ARG A 21 -0.42 2.60 -14.99
N GLY A 22 0.68 2.57 -14.25
CA GLY A 22 1.74 3.59 -14.33
C GLY A 22 1.50 4.82 -13.46
N ASP A 23 0.44 4.84 -12.65
CA ASP A 23 0.20 5.89 -11.65
C ASP A 23 0.99 5.58 -10.37
N PHE A 24 2.31 5.64 -10.50
CA PHE A 24 3.24 5.17 -9.48
C PHE A 24 3.21 6.01 -8.20
N LEU A 25 3.01 7.34 -8.31
CA LEU A 25 2.93 8.21 -7.14
C LEU A 25 1.66 7.95 -6.32
N ALA A 26 0.50 7.86 -6.97
CA ALA A 26 -0.74 7.58 -6.27
C ALA A 26 -0.75 6.16 -5.71
N GLY A 27 -0.25 5.18 -6.47
CA GLY A 27 -0.10 3.81 -6.00
C GLY A 27 0.81 3.69 -4.78
N ALA A 28 1.94 4.40 -4.76
CA ALA A 28 2.84 4.43 -3.62
C ALA A 28 2.21 5.09 -2.38
N ALA A 29 1.46 6.17 -2.55
CA ALA A 29 0.78 6.84 -1.43
C ALA A 29 -0.27 5.93 -0.77
N GLU A 30 -1.06 5.19 -1.56
CA GLU A 30 -2.04 4.24 -1.04
C GLU A 30 -1.39 3.04 -0.33
N LEU A 31 -0.22 2.58 -0.81
CA LEU A 31 0.57 1.55 -0.11
C LEU A 31 1.05 2.03 1.26
N ASP A 32 1.56 3.26 1.37
CA ASP A 32 2.00 3.80 2.66
C ASP A 32 0.83 3.93 3.65
N LEU A 33 -0.32 4.45 3.21
CA LEU A 33 -1.53 4.53 4.04
C LEU A 33 -2.01 3.14 4.51
N TYR A 34 -1.89 2.13 3.65
CA TYR A 34 -2.22 0.75 4.04
C TYR A 34 -1.21 0.19 5.05
N ALA A 35 0.08 0.51 4.90
CA ALA A 35 1.11 0.10 5.85
C ALA A 35 0.85 0.70 7.24
N ASP A 36 0.44 1.96 7.33
CA ASP A 36 0.15 2.62 8.62
C ASP A 36 -1.05 1.98 9.34
N VAL A 37 -2.05 1.50 8.59
CA VAL A 37 -3.18 0.75 9.16
C VAL A 37 -2.76 -0.64 9.65
N LEU A 38 -1.83 -1.29 8.94
CA LEU A 38 -1.33 -2.61 9.31
C LEU A 38 -0.29 -2.58 10.44
N GLU A 39 0.48 -1.51 10.57
CA GLU A 39 1.61 -1.40 11.49
C GLU A 39 1.28 -1.80 12.94
N PRO A 40 0.13 -1.43 13.53
CA PRO A 40 -0.21 -1.83 14.90
C PRO A 40 -0.46 -3.34 15.08
N VAL A 41 -0.75 -4.07 13.99
CA VAL A 41 -1.15 -5.49 14.02
C VAL A 41 -0.07 -6.39 13.42
N GLU A 42 0.55 -5.95 12.31
CA GLU A 42 1.55 -6.69 11.55
C GLU A 42 2.72 -5.77 11.09
N PRO A 43 3.64 -5.39 11.99
CA PRO A 43 4.73 -4.47 11.67
C PRO A 43 5.64 -4.92 10.51
N ARG A 44 5.95 -6.23 10.46
CA ARG A 44 6.78 -6.80 9.37
C ARG A 44 6.08 -6.73 8.01
N THR A 45 4.77 -6.93 7.99
CA THR A 45 3.97 -6.78 6.77
C THR A 45 3.94 -5.32 6.34
N ALA A 46 3.75 -4.37 7.27
CA ALA A 46 3.79 -2.94 6.99
C ALA A 46 5.14 -2.49 6.39
N GLU A 47 6.26 -2.95 6.92
CA GLU A 47 7.59 -2.65 6.37
C GLU A 47 7.74 -3.14 4.92
N THR A 48 7.27 -4.36 4.64
CA THR A 48 7.27 -4.93 3.28
C THR A 48 6.44 -4.07 2.32
N ILE A 49 5.26 -3.61 2.76
CA ILE A 49 4.39 -2.72 1.97
C ILE A 49 5.09 -1.39 1.70
N ARG A 50 5.75 -0.76 2.70
CA ARG A 50 6.54 0.47 2.51
C ARG A 50 7.69 0.27 1.52
N GLY A 51 8.30 -0.93 1.50
CA GLY A 51 9.29 -1.32 0.48
C GLY A 51 8.72 -1.26 -0.94
N ARG A 52 7.49 -1.73 -1.13
CA ARG A 52 6.79 -1.67 -2.42
C ARG A 52 6.44 -0.24 -2.83
N ALA A 53 6.07 0.61 -1.88
CA ALA A 53 5.83 2.04 -2.13
C ALA A 53 7.10 2.75 -2.63
N ARG A 54 8.26 2.45 -2.03
CA ARG A 54 9.56 2.93 -2.50
C ARG A 54 9.90 2.42 -3.90
N ALA A 55 9.68 1.13 -4.15
CA ALA A 55 9.91 0.53 -5.47
C ALA A 55 9.05 1.19 -6.56
N ALA A 56 7.76 1.44 -6.29
CA ALA A 56 6.87 2.15 -7.20
C ALA A 56 7.39 3.56 -7.53
N ARG A 57 7.80 4.34 -6.52
CA ARG A 57 8.40 5.67 -6.73
C ARG A 57 9.67 5.61 -7.58
N ALA A 58 10.48 4.56 -7.42
CA ALA A 58 11.70 4.37 -8.19
C ALA A 58 11.45 4.05 -9.67
N MET A 59 10.24 3.62 -10.08
CA MET A 59 9.88 3.39 -11.49
C MET A 59 9.74 4.68 -12.31
N LEU A 60 9.75 5.85 -11.67
CA LEU A 60 9.73 7.16 -12.32
C LEU A 60 11.13 7.71 -12.64
N ASN A 61 12.18 7.03 -12.14
CA ASN A 61 13.57 7.34 -12.46
C ASN A 61 14.00 6.60 -13.73
#